data_AF-A0A1G5PKR8-F1
#
_entry.id   AF-A0A1G5PKR8-F1
#
_cell.length_a   1.000
_cell.length_b   1.000
_cell.length_c   1.000
_cell.angle_alpha   90.00
_cell.angle_beta   90.00
_cell.angle_gamma   90.00
#
_symmetry.space_group_name_H-M   'P 1'
#
loop_
_entity.id
_entity.type
_entity.pdbx_description
1 polymer ?
#
loop_
_entity_poly.entity_id
_entity_poly.type
_entity_poly.pdbx_seq_one_letter_code
_entity_poly.pdbx_strand_id
1 'polypeptide(L)'
;MRSAAQGTSLRFYHCVPMIASSRLLNAAHILLIGLFLERIMPYAEAISLAENRHEYFEIITHTGSPTAIILMITLLVVLKRSPRLALLLVASATAIALSGLTFSNINLDQAEHRSDLFWGTCLSCVTLLLGGALLSGHFEKTRSQPHEQDAI
;
A
#
# COMPACT_ATOMS: atom_id res chain seq x y z
N MET A 1 -40.49 -34.13 -17.75
CA MET A 1 -39.08 -34.33 -17.36
C MET A 1 -38.31 -33.05 -17.67
N ARG A 2 -38.03 -32.20 -16.68
CA ARG A 2 -37.21 -30.97 -16.85
C ARG A 2 -36.13 -30.91 -15.78
N SER A 3 -34.89 -30.94 -16.27
CA SER A 3 -33.65 -30.26 -15.83
C SER A 3 -33.29 -30.23 -14.35
N ALA A 4 -32.27 -31.01 -13.98
CA ALA A 4 -31.54 -30.96 -12.71
C ALA A 4 -30.10 -30.42 -12.89
N ALA A 5 -29.88 -29.49 -13.83
CA ALA A 5 -28.54 -29.03 -14.23
C ALA A 5 -28.24 -27.55 -13.90
N GLN A 6 -28.82 -27.00 -12.82
CA GLN A 6 -28.75 -25.56 -12.53
C GLN A 6 -28.22 -25.18 -11.13
N GLY A 7 -27.53 -26.11 -10.43
CA GLY A 7 -27.12 -25.91 -9.04
C GLY A 7 -25.64 -25.58 -8.79
N THR A 8 -24.74 -25.77 -9.75
CA THR A 8 -23.29 -25.81 -9.48
C THR A 8 -22.48 -24.60 -9.94
N SER A 9 -23.05 -23.72 -10.77
CA SER A 9 -22.28 -22.58 -11.33
C SER A 9 -22.25 -21.34 -10.42
N LEU A 10 -23.22 -21.15 -9.50
CA LEU A 10 -23.31 -19.92 -8.70
C LEU A 10 -22.29 -19.82 -7.53
N ARG A 11 -21.76 -20.93 -7.01
CA ARG A 11 -20.82 -20.88 -5.87
C ARG A 11 -19.41 -20.41 -6.24
N PHE A 12 -18.97 -20.62 -7.47
CA PHE A 12 -17.63 -20.19 -7.90
C PHE A 12 -17.52 -18.67 -8.02
N TYR A 13 -18.58 -17.98 -8.43
CA TYR A 13 -18.56 -16.51 -8.57
C TYR A 13 -18.65 -15.77 -7.23
N HIS A 14 -19.06 -16.43 -6.15
CA HIS A 14 -19.07 -15.84 -4.81
C HIS A 14 -17.70 -15.87 -4.12
N CYS A 15 -16.87 -16.90 -4.35
CA CYS A 15 -15.55 -16.97 -3.70
C CYS A 15 -14.48 -16.10 -4.38
N VAL A 16 -14.58 -15.86 -5.69
CA VAL A 16 -13.57 -15.10 -6.45
C VAL A 16 -13.37 -13.65 -5.97
N PRO A 17 -14.42 -12.83 -5.71
CA PRO A 17 -14.23 -11.47 -5.19
C PRO A 17 -13.70 -11.43 -3.74
N MET A 18 -14.14 -12.36 -2.89
CA MET A 18 -13.68 -12.46 -1.50
C MET A 18 -12.20 -12.87 -1.39
N ILE A 19 -11.76 -13.75 -2.28
CA ILE A 19 -10.36 -14.17 -2.40
C ILE A 19 -9.51 -13.04 -3.01
N ALA A 20 -10.05 -12.28 -3.96
CA ALA A 20 -9.33 -11.16 -4.57
C ALA A 20 -9.07 -10.03 -3.56
N SER A 21 -10.08 -9.64 -2.76
CA SER A 21 -9.92 -8.55 -1.78
C SER A 21 -8.87 -8.87 -0.71
N SER A 22 -8.89 -10.10 -0.16
CA SER A 22 -7.93 -10.56 0.84
C SER A 22 -6.50 -10.72 0.27
N ARG A 23 -6.36 -11.23 -0.95
CA ARG A 23 -5.05 -11.34 -1.63
C ARG A 23 -4.46 -9.97 -1.97
N LEU A 24 -5.27 -9.01 -2.40
CA LEU A 24 -4.82 -7.65 -2.71
C LEU A 24 -4.38 -6.89 -1.44
N LEU A 25 -5.11 -7.05 -0.32
CA LEU A 25 -4.67 -6.50 0.97
C LEU A 25 -3.34 -7.12 1.43
N ASN A 26 -3.19 -8.43 1.31
CA ASN A 26 -1.93 -9.10 1.65
C ASN A 26 -0.78 -8.65 0.75
N ALA A 27 -1.00 -8.51 -0.55
CA ALA A 27 -0.01 -7.99 -1.49
C ALA A 27 0.42 -6.56 -1.12
N ALA A 28 -0.54 -5.68 -0.80
CA ALA A 28 -0.24 -4.33 -0.32
C ALA A 28 0.57 -4.34 0.99
N HIS A 29 0.23 -5.25 1.91
CA HIS A 29 0.92 -5.38 3.18
C HIS A 29 2.37 -5.87 3.00
N ILE A 30 2.58 -6.90 2.17
CA ILE A 30 3.92 -7.44 1.85
C ILE A 30 4.76 -6.37 1.16
N LEU A 31 4.18 -5.62 0.21
CA LEU A 31 4.87 -4.54 -0.48
C LEU A 31 5.30 -3.46 0.51
N LEU A 32 4.42 -3.02 1.42
CA LEU A 32 4.77 -2.05 2.47
C LEU A 32 5.87 -2.56 3.41
N ILE A 33 5.87 -3.85 3.76
CA ILE A 33 6.96 -4.45 4.56
C ILE A 33 8.27 -4.42 3.77
N GLY A 34 8.26 -4.79 2.49
CA GLY A 34 9.45 -4.75 1.64
C GLY A 34 10.03 -3.35 1.53
N LEU A 35 9.17 -2.35 1.32
CA LEU A 35 9.52 -0.93 1.31
C LEU A 35 10.12 -0.45 2.64
N PHE A 36 9.57 -0.92 3.75
CA PHE A 36 10.11 -0.62 5.07
C PHE A 36 11.50 -1.23 5.30
N LEU A 37 11.71 -2.48 4.89
CA LEU A 37 13.00 -3.16 5.03
C LEU A 37 14.08 -2.49 4.17
N GLU A 38 13.74 -2.13 2.93
CA GLU A 38 14.63 -1.37 2.05
C GLU A 38 15.04 -0.06 2.75
N ARG A 39 14.11 0.64 3.40
CA ARG A 39 14.42 1.89 4.10
C ARG A 39 15.24 1.76 5.36
N ILE A 40 15.16 0.62 6.07
CA ILE A 40 15.95 0.40 7.29
C ILE A 40 17.38 -0.02 6.97
N MET A 41 17.63 -0.65 5.83
CA MET A 41 18.94 -1.20 5.49
C MET A 41 20.08 -0.16 5.57
N PRO A 42 19.95 1.06 5.02
CA PRO A 42 20.98 2.09 5.16
C PRO A 42 21.24 2.52 6.61
N TYR A 43 20.24 2.43 7.48
CA TYR A 43 20.40 2.76 8.91
C TYR A 43 21.15 1.65 9.63
N ALA A 44 20.89 0.39 9.30
CA ALA A 44 21.64 -0.74 9.83
C ALA A 44 23.11 -0.69 9.39
N GLU A 45 23.37 -0.33 8.14
CA GLU A 45 24.73 -0.11 7.62
C GLU A 45 25.42 1.07 8.32
N ALA A 46 24.72 2.18 8.53
CA ALA A 46 25.25 3.33 9.26
C ALA A 46 25.67 2.99 10.70
N ILE A 47 24.95 2.09 11.39
CA ILE A 47 25.35 1.59 12.72
C ILE A 47 26.70 0.86 12.65
N SER A 48 26.94 0.11 11.56
CA SER A 48 28.18 -0.66 11.40
C SER A 48 29.38 0.17 10.95
N LEU A 49 29.14 1.33 10.34
CA LEU A 49 30.17 2.19 9.77
C LEU A 49 30.54 3.39 10.66
N ALA A 50 29.63 3.87 11.50
CA ALA A 50 29.87 5.05 12.32
C ALA A 50 30.75 4.73 13.54
N GLU A 51 31.85 5.47 13.70
CA GLU A 51 32.74 5.32 14.86
C GLU A 51 32.20 6.07 16.09
N ASN A 52 31.34 7.06 15.87
CA ASN A 52 30.74 7.87 16.92
C ASN A 52 29.30 8.31 16.59
N ARG A 53 28.58 8.82 17.61
CA ARG A 53 27.18 9.25 17.46
C ARG A 53 26.99 10.40 16.47
N HIS A 54 27.96 11.29 16.34
CA HIS A 54 27.83 12.46 15.47
C HIS A 54 27.84 12.04 14.00
N GLU A 55 28.81 11.18 13.64
CA GLU A 55 28.93 10.58 12.32
C GLU A 55 27.71 9.70 11.97
N TYR A 56 27.18 8.95 12.94
CA TYR A 56 25.94 8.21 12.75
C TYR A 56 24.75 9.11 12.40
N PHE A 57 24.58 10.23 13.10
CA PHE A 57 23.53 11.19 12.80
C PHE A 57 23.70 11.84 11.43
N GLU A 58 24.94 12.19 11.08
CA GLU A 58 25.29 12.79 9.80
C GLU A 58 24.97 11.85 8.63
N ILE A 59 25.43 10.59 8.71
CA ILE A 59 25.13 9.55 7.74
C ILE A 59 23.61 9.39 7.63
N ILE A 60 22.88 9.27 8.73
CA ILE A 60 21.42 9.12 8.66
C ILE A 60 20.74 10.30 7.99
N THR A 61 21.09 11.53 8.36
CA THR A 61 20.49 12.72 7.73
C THR A 61 20.75 12.79 6.24
N HIS A 62 21.88 12.26 5.76
CA HIS A 62 22.23 12.22 4.34
C HIS A 62 21.70 10.99 3.58
N THR A 63 21.48 9.86 4.25
CA THR A 63 21.12 8.59 3.59
C THR A 63 19.61 8.31 3.59
N GLY A 64 18.85 8.93 4.50
CA GLY A 64 17.40 8.77 4.50
C GLY A 64 16.66 9.69 5.46
N SER A 65 15.44 10.09 5.08
CA SER A 65 14.58 10.86 5.97
C SER A 65 14.02 9.96 7.08
N PRO A 66 14.32 10.19 8.36
CA PRO A 66 13.72 9.46 9.48
C PRO A 66 12.19 9.50 9.45
N THR A 67 11.64 10.58 8.89
CA THR A 67 10.21 10.79 8.63
C THR A 67 9.63 9.71 7.73
N ALA A 68 10.39 9.19 6.75
CA ALA A 68 9.94 8.13 5.86
C ALA A 68 9.76 6.79 6.61
N ILE A 69 10.67 6.46 7.54
CA ILE A 69 10.52 5.28 8.40
C ILE A 69 9.28 5.40 9.29
N ILE A 70 9.11 6.55 9.96
CA ILE A 70 7.96 6.81 10.82
C ILE A 70 6.65 6.70 10.01
N LEU A 71 6.64 7.23 8.79
CA LEU A 71 5.52 7.10 7.86
C LEU A 71 5.24 5.63 7.53
N MET A 72 6.25 4.83 7.18
CA MET A 72 6.08 3.41 6.86
C MET A 72 5.54 2.60 8.05
N ILE A 73 6.06 2.82 9.26
CA ILE A 73 5.55 2.17 10.48
C ILE A 73 4.09 2.55 10.71
N THR A 74 3.78 3.85 10.60
CA THR A 74 2.41 4.35 10.77
C THR A 74 1.46 3.70 9.76
N LEU A 75 1.86 3.61 8.49
CA LEU A 75 1.09 2.98 7.43
C LEU A 75 0.84 1.49 7.69
N LEU A 76 1.84 0.74 8.15
CA LEU A 76 1.70 -0.68 8.50
C LEU A 76 0.73 -0.88 9.68
N VAL A 77 0.84 -0.06 10.72
CA VAL A 77 -0.07 -0.11 11.89
C VAL A 77 -1.49 0.26 11.50
N VAL A 78 -1.67 1.33 10.72
CA VAL A 78 -2.98 1.78 10.26
C VAL A 78 -3.60 0.77 9.30
N LEU A 79 -2.83 0.15 8.41
CA LEU A 79 -3.33 -0.88 7.50
C LEU A 79 -3.93 -2.07 8.25
N LYS A 80 -3.33 -2.46 9.37
CA LYS A 80 -3.86 -3.52 10.23
C LYS A 80 -5.17 -3.14 10.92
N ARG A 81 -5.36 -1.85 11.26
CA ARG A 81 -6.55 -1.36 11.97
C ARG A 81 -7.70 -0.94 11.04
N SER A 82 -7.38 -0.28 9.94
CA SER A 82 -8.35 0.29 9.01
C SER A 82 -7.73 0.44 7.62
N PRO A 83 -8.04 -0.46 6.67
CA PRO A 83 -7.50 -0.38 5.31
C PRO A 83 -7.97 0.89 4.57
N ARG A 84 -9.10 1.48 4.98
CA ARG A 84 -9.60 2.75 4.42
C ARG A 84 -8.76 3.94 4.85
N LEU A 85 -8.42 4.03 6.14
CA LEU A 85 -7.51 5.08 6.63
C LEU A 85 -6.12 4.90 6.04
N ALA A 86 -5.66 3.65 5.89
CA ALA A 86 -4.39 3.36 5.23
C ALA A 86 -4.41 3.84 3.76
N LEU A 87 -5.47 3.56 3.00
CA LEU A 87 -5.61 4.05 1.63
C LEU A 87 -5.48 5.58 1.56
N LEU A 88 -6.19 6.32 2.44
CA LEU A 88 -6.14 7.78 2.46
C LEU A 88 -4.73 8.32 2.77
N LEU A 89 -4.04 7.72 3.74
CA LEU A 89 -2.70 8.11 4.13
C LEU A 89 -1.68 7.79 3.01
N VAL A 90 -1.74 6.59 2.44
CA VAL A 90 -0.86 6.20 1.32
C VAL A 90 -1.13 7.09 0.11
N ALA A 91 -2.40 7.34 -0.26
CA ALA A 91 -2.73 8.19 -1.39
C ALA A 91 -2.23 9.63 -1.21
N SER A 92 -2.34 10.18 0.01
CA SER A 92 -1.79 11.50 0.33
C SER A 92 -0.26 11.52 0.22
N ALA A 93 0.42 10.50 0.76
CA ALA A 93 1.87 10.37 0.67
C ALA A 93 2.34 10.23 -0.79
N THR A 94 1.64 9.43 -1.59
CA THR A 94 1.85 9.29 -3.04
C THR A 94 1.70 10.63 -3.75
N ALA A 95 0.64 11.39 -3.46
CA ALA A 95 0.40 12.69 -4.08
C ALA A 95 1.50 13.69 -3.74
N ILE A 96 1.98 13.72 -2.49
CA ILE A 96 3.10 14.59 -2.08
C ILE A 96 4.38 14.19 -2.81
N ALA A 97 4.74 12.90 -2.80
CA ALA A 97 5.93 12.39 -3.47
C ALA A 97 5.92 12.68 -4.98
N LEU A 98 4.78 12.48 -5.66
CA LEU A 98 4.67 12.70 -7.10
C LEU A 98 4.47 14.17 -7.49
N SER A 99 3.83 15.00 -6.65
CA SER A 99 3.68 16.43 -6.91
C SER A 99 5.02 17.16 -6.86
N GLY A 100 5.91 16.77 -5.94
CA GLY A 100 7.29 17.23 -5.94
C GLY A 100 7.96 16.97 -7.29
N LEU A 101 7.63 15.86 -7.96
CA LEU A 101 8.23 15.46 -9.23
C LEU A 101 7.62 16.07 -10.48
N THR A 102 6.34 16.40 -10.46
CA THR A 102 5.62 16.94 -11.62
C THR A 102 5.75 18.46 -11.77
N PHE A 103 5.97 19.18 -10.67
CA PHE A 103 6.02 20.65 -10.67
C PHE A 103 7.43 21.24 -10.52
N SER A 104 8.45 20.40 -10.29
CA SER A 104 9.84 20.84 -10.26
C SER A 104 10.60 20.37 -11.49
N ASN A 105 11.57 21.16 -11.94
CA ASN A 105 12.40 20.86 -13.10
C ASN A 105 13.45 19.80 -12.70
N ILE A 106 13.01 18.55 -12.58
CA ILE A 106 13.78 17.50 -11.93
C ILE A 106 14.95 17.06 -12.79
N ASN A 107 16.14 17.15 -12.19
CA ASN A 107 17.31 16.51 -12.71
C ASN A 107 17.41 15.07 -12.16
N LEU A 108 17.10 14.09 -13.00
CA LEU A 108 17.22 12.67 -12.66
C LEU A 108 18.67 12.22 -12.44
N ASP A 109 19.67 13.05 -12.73
CA ASP A 109 21.05 12.74 -12.38
C ASP A 109 21.28 12.80 -10.86
N GLN A 110 20.43 13.49 -10.11
CA GLN A 110 20.50 13.51 -8.65
C GLN A 110 19.90 12.24 -8.05
N ALA A 111 20.66 11.59 -7.15
CA ALA A 111 20.23 10.35 -6.49
C ALA A 111 18.96 10.54 -5.63
N GLU A 112 18.79 11.73 -5.05
CA GLU A 112 17.64 12.11 -4.23
C GLU A 112 16.33 12.04 -5.02
N HIS A 113 16.27 12.69 -6.19
CA HIS A 113 15.06 12.69 -7.04
C HIS A 113 14.72 11.30 -7.62
N ARG A 114 15.74 10.48 -7.92
CA ARG A 114 15.53 9.08 -8.34
C ARG A 114 14.91 8.24 -7.23
N SER A 115 15.39 8.42 -6.01
CA SER A 115 14.79 7.83 -4.82
C SER A 115 13.32 8.25 -4.69
N ASP A 116 13.03 9.55 -4.73
CA ASP A 116 11.65 10.05 -4.58
C ASP A 116 10.69 9.54 -5.66
N LEU A 117 11.15 9.43 -6.91
CA LEU A 117 10.38 8.85 -8.01
C LEU A 117 10.10 7.36 -7.79
N PHE A 118 11.10 6.60 -7.38
CA PHE A 118 10.93 5.19 -7.03
C PHE A 118 9.88 5.03 -5.92
N TRP A 119 9.96 5.84 -4.86
CA TRP A 119 9.01 5.80 -3.75
C TRP A 119 7.60 6.21 -4.13
N GLY A 120 7.44 7.32 -4.86
CA GLY A 120 6.14 7.75 -5.37
C GLY A 120 5.47 6.68 -6.23
N THR A 121 6.27 5.96 -7.02
CA THR A 121 5.79 4.84 -7.83
C THR A 121 5.37 3.65 -6.96
N CYS A 122 6.20 3.23 -6.01
CA CYS A 122 5.87 2.14 -5.10
C CYS A 122 4.63 2.43 -4.24
N LEU A 123 4.49 3.64 -3.72
CA LEU A 123 3.31 4.05 -2.96
C LEU A 123 2.06 4.12 -3.85
N SER A 124 2.19 4.53 -5.12
CA SER A 124 1.10 4.45 -6.09
C SER A 124 0.61 3.01 -6.29
N CYS A 125 1.52 2.04 -6.39
CA CYS A 125 1.15 0.63 -6.46
C CYS A 125 0.39 0.18 -5.21
N VAL A 126 0.83 0.58 -4.02
CA VAL A 126 0.11 0.30 -2.77
C VAL A 126 -1.29 0.94 -2.79
N THR A 127 -1.42 2.19 -3.24
CA THR A 127 -2.73 2.87 -3.40
C THR A 127 -3.65 2.08 -4.33
N LEU A 128 -3.16 1.60 -5.47
CA LEU A 128 -3.94 0.81 -6.41
C LEU A 128 -4.38 -0.54 -5.82
N LEU A 129 -3.50 -1.24 -5.12
CA LEU A 129 -3.83 -2.52 -4.46
C LEU A 129 -4.89 -2.34 -3.37
N LEU A 130 -4.74 -1.33 -2.52
CA LEU A 130 -5.71 -1.03 -1.45
C LEU A 130 -7.04 -0.54 -2.02
N GLY A 131 -7.02 0.31 -3.05
CA GLY A 131 -8.21 0.77 -3.76
C GLY A 131 -8.97 -0.38 -4.41
N GLY A 132 -8.26 -1.27 -5.11
CA GLY A 132 -8.83 -2.47 -5.71
C GLY A 132 -9.45 -3.42 -4.68
N ALA A 133 -8.78 -3.62 -3.54
CA ALA A 133 -9.31 -4.44 -2.46
C ALA A 133 -10.61 -3.87 -1.87
N LEU A 134 -10.66 -2.56 -1.63
CA LEU A 134 -11.83 -1.88 -1.06
C LEU A 134 -13.01 -1.81 -2.02
N LEU A 135 -12.75 -1.55 -3.32
CA LEU A 135 -13.79 -1.57 -4.35
C LEU A 135 -14.36 -2.97 -4.51
N SER A 136 -13.51 -4.01 -4.57
CA SER A 136 -13.96 -5.41 -4.65
C SER A 136 -14.87 -5.79 -3.48
N GLY A 137 -14.49 -5.41 -2.25
CA GLY A 137 -15.34 -5.63 -1.07
C GLY A 137 -16.62 -4.80 -1.04
N HIS A 138 -16.64 -3.61 -1.64
CA HIS A 138 -17.86 -2.79 -1.73
C HIS A 138 -18.88 -3.37 -2.70
N PHE A 139 -18.44 -3.79 -3.90
CA PHE A 139 -19.29 -4.48 -4.87
C PHE A 139 -19.87 -5.79 -4.34
N GLU A 140 -19.11 -6.49 -3.50
CA GLU A 140 -19.59 -7.71 -2.83
C GLU A 140 -20.71 -7.38 -1.83
N LYS A 141 -20.54 -6.34 -1.01
CA LYS A 141 -21.54 -5.92 -0.01
C LYS A 141 -22.86 -5.45 -0.64
N THR A 142 -22.81 -4.66 -1.70
CA THR A 142 -24.03 -4.19 -2.41
C THR A 142 -24.74 -5.31 -3.16
N ARG A 143 -24.01 -6.33 -3.63
CA ARG A 143 -24.61 -7.50 -4.32
C ARG A 143 -25.25 -8.50 -3.37
N SER A 144 -24.76 -8.59 -2.13
CA SER A 144 -25.32 -9.47 -1.08
C SER A 144 -26.56 -8.92 -0.35
N GLN A 145 -27.09 -7.75 -0.75
CA GLN A 145 -28.38 -7.24 -0.28
C GLN A 145 -29.49 -7.43 -1.34
N PRO A 146 -29.95 -8.66 -1.67
CA PRO A 146 -31.20 -8.82 -2.42
C PRO A 146 -32.40 -8.86 -1.45
N HIS A 147 -33.38 -7.99 -1.71
CA HIS A 147 -34.81 -8.17 -1.43
C HIS A 147 -35.21 -8.71 -0.04
N GLU A 148 -35.07 -7.89 1.00
CA GLU A 148 -35.87 -8.04 2.23
C GLU A 148 -37.15 -7.17 2.19
N GLN A 149 -37.50 -6.65 1.01
CA GLN A 149 -38.65 -5.76 0.79
C GLN A 149 -39.87 -6.42 0.11
N ASP A 150 -39.80 -7.71 -0.24
CA ASP A 150 -40.93 -8.45 -0.84
C ASP A 150 -41.56 -9.49 0.12
N ALA A 151 -41.39 -9.30 1.43
CA ALA A 151 -41.98 -10.15 2.47
C ALA A 151 -42.91 -9.36 3.40
N ILE A 152 -43.88 -8.63 2.84
CA ILE A 152 -45.07 -8.15 3.55
C ILE A 152 -46.29 -8.33 2.64
#